data_AF-A0A5Q4ECE6-F1
#
_entry.id   AF-A0A5Q4ECE6-F1
#
_cell.length_a   1.000
_cell.length_b   1.000
_cell.length_c   1.000
_cell.angle_alpha   90.00
_cell.angle_beta   90.00
_cell.angle_gamma   90.00
#
_symmetry.space_group_name_H-M   'P 1'
#
loop_
_entity.id
_entity.type
_entity.pdbx_description
1 polymer ?
#
loop_
_entity_poly.entity_id
_entity_poly.type
_entity_poly.pdbx_seq_one_letter_code
_entity_poly.pdbx_strand_id
1 'polypeptide(L)'
;MNRRQGRLIGRAAGLLLPLLLMGCGSSKVAQCNQLAEVVNQTQGFMQEFEVEIQTFSESAAQVQDLDDIKLAASQYTTAVDKVVTNLDGLVSDLQATTLRDEDLSQFRDSYVVVVQGFGAALTDAREAMELVVQVESEAELPARIEESQQQTMAAVAAIENLSQTESQLITNVNSYCGAAQPADLGS
;
A
#
# COMPACT_ATOMS: atom_id res chain seq x y z
N MET A 1 7.03 -92.44 20.58
CA MET A 1 6.33 -91.50 21.49
C MET A 1 6.49 -90.10 20.90
N ASN A 2 5.62 -89.61 20.03
CA ASN A 2 4.22 -89.18 20.17
C ASN A 2 4.03 -87.97 21.11
N ARG A 3 3.91 -86.77 20.51
CA ARG A 3 2.87 -85.71 20.71
C ARG A 3 3.33 -84.44 19.95
N ARG A 4 2.73 -84.12 18.79
CA ARG A 4 1.55 -83.25 18.54
C ARG A 4 1.77 -81.80 19.01
N GLN A 5 2.01 -80.87 18.07
CA GLN A 5 1.04 -79.98 17.38
C GLN A 5 0.81 -78.65 18.13
N GLY A 6 0.95 -77.54 17.38
CA GLY A 6 0.56 -76.21 17.81
C GLY A 6 0.94 -75.12 16.79
N ARG A 7 0.29 -75.12 15.61
CA ARG A 7 0.24 -73.95 14.72
C ARG A 7 -0.54 -72.85 15.41
N LEU A 8 -0.02 -71.63 15.43
CA LEU A 8 -0.85 -70.41 15.44
C LEU A 8 -0.18 -69.35 14.57
N ILE A 9 -0.81 -69.14 13.43
CA ILE A 9 -0.56 -68.09 12.45
C ILE A 9 -1.16 -66.82 13.03
N GLY A 10 -0.34 -65.88 13.45
CA GLY A 10 -0.76 -64.53 13.85
C GLY A 10 -0.42 -63.54 12.74
N ARG A 11 -1.37 -63.30 11.83
CA ARG A 11 -1.35 -62.14 10.93
C ARG A 11 -1.54 -60.89 11.78
N ALA A 12 -0.47 -60.17 12.09
CA ALA A 12 -0.57 -58.79 12.56
C ALA A 12 -0.86 -57.90 11.35
N ALA A 13 -2.13 -57.52 11.18
CA ALA A 13 -2.57 -56.54 10.22
C ALA A 13 -1.88 -55.21 10.49
N GLY A 14 -1.28 -54.64 9.44
CA GLY A 14 -0.69 -53.31 9.47
C GLY A 14 -1.76 -52.27 9.75
N LEU A 15 -1.57 -51.51 10.84
CA LEU A 15 -2.25 -50.25 11.06
C LEU A 15 -1.35 -49.15 10.50
N LEU A 16 -1.46 -48.88 9.19
CA LEU A 16 -0.95 -47.63 8.62
C LEU A 16 -1.85 -46.51 9.12
N LEU A 17 -1.47 -45.85 10.21
CA LEU A 17 -2.04 -44.56 10.57
C LEU A 17 -1.69 -43.57 9.45
N PRO A 18 -2.66 -43.01 8.72
CA PRO A 18 -2.39 -41.82 7.95
C PRO A 18 -2.09 -40.73 8.98
N LEU A 19 -0.81 -40.35 9.11
CA LEU A 19 -0.46 -39.06 9.69
C LEU A 19 -1.17 -38.00 8.83
N LEU A 20 -2.34 -37.56 9.30
CA LEU A 20 -2.88 -36.26 8.94
C LEU A 20 -1.88 -35.24 9.45
N LEU A 21 -0.85 -34.97 8.64
CA LEU A 21 -0.11 -33.73 8.66
C LEU A 21 -1.11 -32.62 8.29
N MET A 22 -2.06 -32.32 9.18
CA MET A 22 -2.67 -31.00 9.21
C MET A 22 -1.50 -30.08 9.55
N GLY A 23 -0.90 -29.55 8.48
CA GLY A 23 0.31 -28.76 8.57
C GLY A 23 0.13 -27.64 9.58
N CYS A 24 1.19 -27.40 10.36
CA CYS A 24 1.42 -26.14 11.04
C CYS A 24 1.53 -25.02 9.99
N GLY A 25 0.42 -24.66 9.35
CA GLY A 25 0.27 -23.41 8.65
C GLY A 25 0.14 -22.30 9.68
N SER A 26 0.74 -21.15 9.40
CA SER A 26 0.47 -19.91 10.12
C SER A 26 -1.04 -19.71 10.26
N SER A 27 -1.52 -19.46 11.48
CA SER A 27 -2.95 -19.22 11.72
C SER A 27 -3.45 -18.01 10.91
N LYS A 28 -4.75 -17.97 10.63
CA LYS A 28 -5.40 -16.80 9.99
C LYS A 28 -5.05 -15.49 10.70
N VAL A 29 -5.07 -15.50 12.04
CA VAL A 29 -4.70 -14.34 12.86
C VAL A 29 -3.25 -13.90 12.62
N ALA A 30 -2.30 -14.84 12.55
CA ALA A 30 -0.91 -14.51 12.27
C ALA A 30 -0.73 -13.86 10.88
N GLN A 31 -1.45 -14.38 9.87
CA GLN A 31 -1.41 -13.83 8.52
C GLN A 31 -2.09 -12.44 8.42
N CYS A 32 -3.20 -12.23 9.13
CA CYS A 32 -3.84 -10.93 9.26
C CYS A 32 -2.90 -9.89 9.89
N ASN A 33 -2.20 -10.26 10.96
CA ASN A 33 -1.23 -9.37 11.60
C ASN A 33 -0.07 -9.03 10.67
N GLN A 34 0.42 -10.02 9.91
CA GLN A 34 1.48 -9.80 8.92
C GLN A 34 1.05 -8.81 7.84
N LEU A 35 -0.16 -8.96 7.29
CA LEU A 35 -0.68 -8.01 6.29
C LEU A 35 -0.86 -6.61 6.89
N ALA A 36 -1.44 -6.52 8.10
CA ALA A 36 -1.65 -5.25 8.78
C ALA A 36 -0.33 -4.53 9.11
N GLU A 37 0.70 -5.26 9.51
CA GLU A 37 2.04 -4.71 9.79
C GLU A 37 2.64 -4.02 8.56
N VAL A 38 2.54 -4.65 7.38
CA VAL A 38 3.04 -4.06 6.13
C VAL A 38 2.21 -2.85 5.72
N VAL A 39 0.87 -2.94 5.75
CA VAL A 39 -0.01 -1.83 5.38
C VAL A 39 0.18 -0.63 6.32
N ASN A 40 0.43 -0.85 7.61
CA ASN A 40 0.64 0.22 8.59
C ASN A 40 1.94 1.02 8.39
N GLN A 41 2.88 0.55 7.55
CA GLN A 41 4.07 1.33 7.20
C GLN A 41 3.71 2.66 6.50
N THR A 42 2.55 2.71 5.83
CA THR A 42 2.02 3.93 5.18
C THR A 42 1.94 5.13 6.13
N GLN A 43 1.64 4.92 7.41
CA GLN A 43 1.52 6.02 8.38
C GLN A 43 2.82 6.79 8.57
N GLY A 44 3.96 6.11 8.52
CA GLY A 44 5.28 6.76 8.61
C GLY A 44 5.54 7.64 7.39
N PHE A 45 5.23 7.13 6.20
CA PHE A 45 5.43 7.87 4.94
C PHE A 45 4.55 9.12 4.87
N MET A 46 3.31 9.05 5.34
CA MET A 46 2.39 10.18 5.34
C MET A 46 2.86 11.29 6.28
N GLN A 47 3.41 10.95 7.46
CA GLN A 47 3.97 11.94 8.37
C GLN A 47 5.19 12.67 7.77
N GLU A 48 6.07 11.94 7.09
CA GLU A 48 7.20 12.57 6.38
C GLU A 48 6.71 13.49 5.25
N PHE A 49 5.70 13.05 4.49
CA PHE A 49 5.12 13.86 3.42
C PHE A 49 4.45 15.14 3.94
N GLU A 50 3.73 15.08 5.07
CA GLU A 50 3.13 16.26 5.69
C GLU A 50 4.17 17.33 6.05
N VAL A 51 5.36 16.92 6.53
CA VAL A 51 6.46 17.84 6.82
C VAL A 51 7.01 18.49 5.55
N GLU A 52 7.15 17.73 4.48
CA GLU A 52 7.63 18.24 3.18
C GLU A 52 6.61 19.20 2.54
N ILE A 53 5.31 18.87 2.61
CA ILE A 53 4.24 19.75 2.14
C ILE A 53 4.18 21.05 2.96
N GLN A 54 4.40 20.98 4.26
CA GLN A 54 4.49 22.18 5.10
C GLN A 54 5.68 23.07 4.65
N THR A 55 6.83 22.47 4.37
CA THR A 55 8.02 23.18 3.86
C THR A 55 7.76 23.84 2.50
N PHE A 56 7.06 23.12 1.60
CA PHE A 56 6.61 23.68 0.32
C PHE A 56 5.65 24.86 0.53
N SER A 57 4.66 24.72 1.40
CA SER A 57 3.66 25.76 1.69
C SER A 57 4.32 27.04 2.22
N GLU A 58 5.30 26.90 3.12
CA GLU A 58 6.08 28.02 3.63
C GLU A 58 6.92 28.72 2.55
N SER A 59 7.51 27.94 1.65
CA SER A 59 8.30 28.47 0.53
C SER A 59 7.41 29.17 -0.48
N ALA A 60 6.26 28.58 -0.82
CA ALA A 60 5.27 29.16 -1.72
C ALA A 60 4.69 30.50 -1.18
N ALA A 61 4.55 30.64 0.15
CA ALA A 61 4.08 31.88 0.76
C ALA A 61 5.08 33.03 0.70
N GLN A 62 6.36 32.75 0.44
CA GLN A 62 7.45 33.73 0.41
C GLN A 62 7.87 34.14 -1.01
N VAL A 63 7.20 33.61 -2.02
CA VAL A 63 7.51 33.83 -3.44
C VAL A 63 7.38 35.30 -3.83
N GLN A 64 8.43 35.85 -4.44
CA GLN A 64 8.44 37.23 -4.96
C GLN A 64 8.63 37.29 -6.47
N ASP A 65 9.38 36.34 -7.04
CA ASP A 65 9.71 36.30 -8.45
C ASP A 65 9.63 34.87 -9.03
N LEU A 66 9.91 34.76 -10.33
CA LEU A 66 9.86 33.48 -11.04
C LEU A 66 10.85 32.44 -10.50
N ASP A 67 12.02 32.87 -10.01
CA ASP A 67 13.01 31.93 -9.49
C ASP A 67 12.52 31.33 -8.17
N ASP A 68 11.87 32.12 -7.32
CA ASP A 68 11.21 31.62 -6.11
C ASP A 68 10.09 30.62 -6.43
N ILE A 69 9.26 30.90 -7.46
CA ILE A 69 8.20 29.99 -7.93
C ILE A 69 8.80 28.65 -8.34
N LYS A 70 9.85 28.69 -9.17
CA LYS A 70 10.52 27.49 -9.68
C LYS A 70 11.18 26.70 -8.55
N LEU A 71 11.76 27.38 -7.57
CA LEU A 71 12.32 26.75 -6.38
C LEU A 71 11.25 26.03 -5.57
N ALA A 72 10.12 26.68 -5.27
CA ALA A 72 9.01 26.06 -4.56
C ALA A 72 8.44 24.85 -5.33
N ALA A 73 8.24 25.00 -6.64
CA ALA A 73 7.80 23.92 -7.52
C ALA A 73 8.79 22.73 -7.51
N SER A 74 10.09 22.99 -7.56
CA SER A 74 11.14 21.97 -7.49
C SER A 74 11.20 21.24 -6.14
N GLN A 75 10.96 21.95 -5.04
CA GLN A 75 10.83 21.34 -3.72
C GLN A 75 9.61 20.41 -3.64
N TYR A 76 8.47 20.85 -4.18
CA TYR A 76 7.29 20.01 -4.28
C TYR A 76 7.57 18.74 -5.11
N THR A 77 8.19 18.86 -6.29
CA THR A 77 8.46 17.68 -7.13
C THR A 77 9.38 16.68 -6.44
N THR A 78 10.39 17.18 -5.73
CA THR A 78 11.30 16.36 -4.90
C THR A 78 10.56 15.66 -3.76
N ALA A 79 9.66 16.36 -3.07
CA ALA A 79 8.86 15.78 -1.99
C ALA A 79 7.97 14.65 -2.50
N VAL A 80 7.31 14.87 -3.65
CA VAL A 80 6.45 13.86 -4.27
C VAL A 80 7.26 12.65 -4.75
N ASP A 81 8.44 12.85 -5.34
CA ASP A 81 9.33 11.75 -5.76
C ASP A 81 9.72 10.82 -4.59
N LYS A 82 9.93 11.39 -3.39
CA LYS A 82 10.20 10.60 -2.18
C LYS A 82 8.98 9.74 -1.81
N VAL A 83 7.77 10.30 -1.86
CA VAL A 83 6.55 9.54 -1.57
C VAL A 83 6.34 8.42 -2.57
N VAL A 84 6.48 8.71 -3.87
CA VAL A 84 6.37 7.69 -4.92
C VAL A 84 7.37 6.55 -4.69
N THR A 85 8.62 6.88 -4.35
CA THR A 85 9.64 5.88 -4.00
C THR A 85 9.23 5.03 -2.78
N ASN A 86 8.65 5.64 -1.75
CA ASN A 86 8.16 4.93 -0.57
C ASN A 86 6.96 4.01 -0.91
N LEU A 87 6.05 4.45 -1.78
CA LEU A 87 4.93 3.64 -2.26
C LEU A 87 5.42 2.45 -3.09
N ASP A 88 6.44 2.61 -3.94
CA ASP A 88 7.08 1.51 -4.66
C ASP A 88 7.74 0.50 -3.71
N GLY A 89 8.36 0.99 -2.64
CA GLY A 89 8.88 0.17 -1.55
C GLY A 89 7.77 -0.65 -0.89
N LEU A 90 6.65 -0.02 -0.54
CA LEU A 90 5.49 -0.70 0.03
C LEU A 90 4.89 -1.75 -0.91
N VAL A 91 4.79 -1.45 -2.20
CA VAL A 91 4.35 -2.42 -3.22
C VAL A 91 5.27 -3.65 -3.20
N SER A 92 6.57 -3.43 -3.14
CA SER A 92 7.56 -4.52 -3.08
C SER A 92 7.40 -5.37 -1.82
N ASP A 93 7.22 -4.72 -0.65
CA ASP A 93 7.03 -5.40 0.63
C ASP A 93 5.71 -6.17 0.70
N LEU A 94 4.62 -5.59 0.15
CA LEU A 94 3.35 -6.29 -0.03
C LEU A 94 3.55 -7.52 -0.91
N GLN A 95 4.15 -7.39 -2.09
CA GLN A 95 4.37 -8.53 -2.99
C GLN A 95 5.26 -9.62 -2.39
N ALA A 96 6.25 -9.25 -1.58
CA ALA A 96 7.10 -10.20 -0.85
C ALA A 96 6.35 -10.93 0.29
N THR A 97 5.23 -10.38 0.76
CA THR A 97 4.42 -10.95 1.84
C THR A 97 3.68 -12.19 1.37
N THR A 98 4.22 -13.35 1.74
CA THR A 98 3.64 -14.65 1.42
C THR A 98 2.48 -14.98 2.36
N LEU A 99 1.27 -15.02 1.81
CA LEU A 99 0.05 -15.41 2.51
C LEU A 99 -0.42 -16.74 1.95
N ARG A 100 -0.83 -17.66 2.82
CA ARG A 100 -1.39 -18.97 2.47
C ARG A 100 -2.90 -18.93 2.30
N ASP A 101 -3.53 -18.01 3.00
CA ASP A 101 -4.96 -17.76 2.89
C ASP A 101 -5.25 -17.03 1.58
N GLU A 102 -6.17 -17.57 0.77
CA GLU A 102 -6.48 -17.05 -0.57
C GLU A 102 -7.14 -15.68 -0.49
N ASP A 103 -8.04 -15.45 0.47
CA ASP A 103 -8.71 -14.16 0.65
C ASP A 103 -7.70 -13.09 1.07
N LEU A 104 -6.80 -13.40 2.01
CA LEU A 104 -5.74 -12.48 2.42
C LEU A 104 -4.76 -12.18 1.28
N SER A 105 -4.46 -13.16 0.43
CA SER A 105 -3.65 -12.94 -0.76
C SER A 105 -4.33 -11.99 -1.74
N GLN A 106 -5.64 -12.15 -1.96
CA GLN A 106 -6.42 -11.25 -2.80
C GLN A 106 -6.48 -9.83 -2.23
N PHE A 107 -6.63 -9.67 -0.91
CA PHE A 107 -6.59 -8.35 -0.28
C PHE A 107 -5.24 -7.67 -0.44
N ARG A 108 -4.14 -8.39 -0.22
CA ARG A 108 -2.77 -7.89 -0.47
C ARG A 108 -2.62 -7.42 -1.92
N ASP A 109 -3.06 -8.22 -2.89
CA ASP A 109 -2.96 -7.87 -4.31
C ASP A 109 -3.83 -6.64 -4.63
N SER A 110 -4.97 -6.49 -3.95
CA SER A 110 -5.83 -5.31 -4.08
C SER A 110 -5.18 -4.07 -3.49
N TYR A 111 -4.47 -4.19 -2.35
CA TYR A 111 -3.67 -3.10 -1.79
C TYR A 111 -2.55 -2.69 -2.73
N VAL A 112 -1.85 -3.64 -3.36
CA VAL A 112 -0.81 -3.34 -4.35
C VAL A 112 -1.37 -2.47 -5.47
N VAL A 113 -2.54 -2.81 -6.02
CA VAL A 113 -3.19 -2.01 -7.08
C VAL A 113 -3.53 -0.61 -6.59
N VAL A 114 -4.07 -0.46 -5.38
CA VAL A 114 -4.41 0.85 -4.80
C VAL A 114 -3.15 1.70 -4.59
N VAL A 115 -2.09 1.13 -4.00
CA VAL A 115 -0.82 1.82 -3.74
C VAL A 115 -0.13 2.25 -5.04
N GLN A 116 -0.11 1.37 -6.06
CA GLN A 116 0.38 1.72 -7.39
C GLN A 116 -0.44 2.85 -8.02
N GLY A 117 -1.77 2.83 -7.82
CA GLY A 117 -2.65 3.91 -8.26
C GLY A 117 -2.29 5.25 -7.62
N PHE A 118 -2.02 5.28 -6.30
CA PHE A 118 -1.57 6.50 -5.62
C PHE A 118 -0.23 6.98 -6.16
N GLY A 119 0.73 6.07 -6.36
CA GLY A 119 2.03 6.40 -6.95
C GLY A 119 1.91 7.03 -8.34
N ALA A 120 1.04 6.49 -9.19
CA ALA A 120 0.75 7.04 -10.51
C ALA A 120 0.11 8.43 -10.43
N ALA A 121 -0.94 8.62 -9.61
CA ALA A 121 -1.60 9.91 -9.47
C ALA A 121 -0.67 10.99 -8.89
N LEU A 122 0.20 10.63 -7.94
CA LEU A 122 1.24 11.52 -7.43
C LEU A 122 2.29 11.86 -8.49
N THR A 123 2.68 10.89 -9.33
CA THR A 123 3.57 11.14 -10.48
C THR A 123 2.96 12.14 -11.45
N ASP A 124 1.66 12.02 -11.76
CA ASP A 124 0.94 12.97 -12.61
C ASP A 124 0.92 14.38 -11.98
N ALA A 125 0.67 14.50 -10.68
CA ALA A 125 0.71 15.78 -9.97
C ALA A 125 2.11 16.41 -9.97
N ARG A 126 3.16 15.59 -9.86
CA ARG A 126 4.54 16.02 -9.97
C ARG A 126 4.85 16.54 -11.38
N GLU A 127 4.48 15.80 -12.41
CA GLU A 127 4.67 16.21 -13.82
C GLU A 127 3.93 17.51 -14.13
N ALA A 128 2.75 17.70 -13.55
CA ALA A 128 2.02 18.97 -13.62
C ALA A 128 2.82 20.13 -13.02
N MET A 129 3.47 19.93 -11.87
CA MET A 129 4.29 20.97 -11.24
C MET A 129 5.62 21.19 -11.98
N GLU A 130 6.15 20.16 -12.64
CA GLU A 130 7.34 20.24 -13.46
C GLU A 130 7.15 21.21 -14.65
N LEU A 131 5.93 21.39 -15.15
CA LEU A 131 5.61 22.44 -16.14
C LEU A 131 5.96 23.84 -15.63
N VAL A 132 5.81 24.09 -14.33
CA VAL A 132 6.14 25.36 -13.69
C VAL A 132 7.65 25.50 -13.50
N VAL A 133 8.33 24.42 -13.12
CA VAL A 133 9.81 24.36 -13.01
C VAL A 133 10.47 24.71 -14.35
N GLN A 134 9.88 24.27 -15.46
CA GLN A 134 10.43 24.44 -16.81
C GLN A 134 10.09 25.78 -17.46
N VAL A 135 9.37 26.67 -16.79
CA VAL A 135 9.07 28.02 -17.32
C VAL A 135 10.38 28.78 -17.58
N GLU A 136 10.53 29.32 -18.79
CA GLU A 136 11.70 30.13 -19.19
C GLU A 136 11.49 31.63 -18.95
N SER A 137 10.23 32.09 -18.92
CA SER A 137 9.92 33.51 -18.71
C SER A 137 8.58 33.75 -18.00
N GLU A 138 8.45 34.87 -17.31
CA GLU A 138 7.21 35.27 -16.62
C GLU A 138 6.01 35.39 -17.55
N ALA A 139 6.23 35.65 -18.85
CA ALA A 139 5.15 35.74 -19.83
C ALA A 139 4.45 34.40 -20.08
N GLU A 140 5.15 33.28 -19.92
CA GLU A 140 4.61 31.93 -20.11
C GLU A 140 3.96 31.38 -18.83
N LEU A 141 4.34 31.94 -17.69
CA LEU A 141 3.96 31.46 -16.37
C LEU A 141 2.44 31.30 -16.18
N PRO A 142 1.56 32.26 -16.56
CA PRO A 142 0.12 32.09 -16.38
C PRO A 142 -0.44 30.87 -17.10
N ALA A 143 0.01 30.61 -18.33
CA ALA A 143 -0.45 29.47 -19.12
C ALA A 143 0.05 28.14 -18.54
N ARG A 144 1.29 28.09 -18.06
CA ARG A 144 1.85 26.90 -17.40
C ARG A 144 1.20 26.60 -16.06
N ILE A 145 0.86 27.63 -15.28
CA ILE A 145 0.09 27.48 -14.04
C ILE A 145 -1.29 26.91 -14.34
N GLU A 146 -1.99 27.43 -15.36
CA GLU A 146 -3.32 26.93 -15.74
C GLU A 146 -3.27 25.44 -16.15
N GLU A 147 -2.30 25.06 -16.98
CA GLU A 147 -2.08 23.66 -17.39
C GLU A 147 -1.75 22.76 -16.18
N SER A 148 -0.85 23.22 -15.32
CA SER A 148 -0.47 22.57 -14.07
C SER A 148 -1.67 22.35 -13.15
N GLN A 149 -2.54 23.35 -12.99
CA GLN A 149 -3.75 23.25 -12.17
C GLN A 149 -4.73 22.21 -12.71
N GLN A 150 -4.96 22.19 -14.03
CA GLN A 150 -5.86 21.21 -14.64
C GLN A 150 -5.39 19.77 -14.43
N GLN A 151 -4.08 19.52 -14.61
CA GLN A 151 -3.49 18.21 -14.38
C GLN A 151 -3.51 17.84 -12.89
N THR A 152 -3.19 18.78 -12.00
CA THR A 152 -3.26 18.57 -10.55
C THR A 152 -4.68 18.21 -10.10
N MET A 153 -5.71 18.86 -10.65
CA MET A 153 -7.10 18.52 -10.34
C MET A 153 -7.48 17.09 -10.76
N ALA A 154 -6.96 16.62 -11.91
CA ALA A 154 -7.18 15.25 -12.35
C ALA A 154 -6.49 14.24 -11.40
N ALA A 155 -5.26 14.52 -10.99
CA ALA A 155 -4.54 13.72 -10.00
C ALA A 155 -5.26 13.68 -8.65
N VAL A 156 -5.76 14.81 -8.15
CA VAL A 156 -6.56 14.89 -6.91
C VAL A 156 -7.81 14.03 -7.02
N ALA A 157 -8.56 14.13 -8.13
CA ALA A 157 -9.73 13.29 -8.34
C ALA A 157 -9.39 11.79 -8.37
N ALA A 158 -8.24 11.40 -8.93
CA ALA A 158 -7.77 10.02 -8.88
C ALA A 158 -7.46 9.58 -7.43
N ILE A 159 -6.75 10.41 -6.66
CA ILE A 159 -6.42 10.17 -5.25
C ILE A 159 -7.70 10.01 -4.41
N GLU A 160 -8.71 10.86 -4.60
CA GLU A 160 -9.99 10.76 -3.88
C GLU A 160 -10.71 9.43 -4.15
N ASN A 161 -10.74 8.99 -5.40
CA ASN A 161 -11.35 7.71 -5.78
C ASN A 161 -10.56 6.51 -5.21
N LEU A 162 -9.24 6.59 -5.22
CA LEU A 162 -8.36 5.58 -4.64
C LEU A 162 -8.53 5.49 -3.12
N SER A 163 -8.63 6.64 -2.43
CA SER A 163 -8.87 6.69 -0.97
C SER A 163 -10.20 6.05 -0.57
N GLN A 164 -11.26 6.24 -1.36
CA GLN A 164 -12.53 5.54 -1.14
C GLN A 164 -12.39 4.03 -1.34
N THR A 165 -11.65 3.61 -2.36
CA THR A 165 -11.37 2.19 -2.65
C THR A 165 -10.56 1.56 -1.51
N GLU A 166 -9.52 2.25 -1.04
CA GLU A 166 -8.70 1.85 0.10
C GLU A 166 -9.53 1.69 1.38
N SER A 167 -10.38 2.67 1.68
CA SER A 167 -11.25 2.64 2.86
C SER A 167 -12.19 1.42 2.87
N GLN A 168 -12.74 1.07 1.69
CA GLN A 168 -13.54 -0.14 1.53
C GLN A 168 -12.69 -1.41 1.71
N LEU A 169 -11.48 -1.43 1.16
CA LEU A 169 -10.55 -2.55 1.31
C LEU A 169 -10.14 -2.77 2.77
N ILE A 170 -9.79 -1.71 3.50
CA ILE A 170 -9.51 -1.73 4.95
C ILE A 170 -10.71 -2.30 5.71
N THR A 171 -11.92 -1.84 5.40
CA THR A 171 -13.15 -2.34 6.03
C THR A 171 -13.34 -3.83 5.81
N ASN A 172 -13.15 -4.30 4.57
CA ASN A 172 -13.27 -5.72 4.21
C ASN A 172 -12.23 -6.57 4.93
N VAL A 173 -10.98 -6.11 4.99
CA VAL A 173 -9.88 -6.80 5.68
C VAL A 173 -10.15 -6.88 7.18
N ASN A 174 -10.57 -5.77 7.81
CA ASN A 174 -10.89 -5.75 9.24
C ASN A 174 -12.04 -6.70 9.57
N SER A 175 -13.10 -6.70 8.76
CA SER A 175 -14.21 -7.64 8.89
C SER A 175 -13.73 -9.08 8.76
N TYR A 176 -12.91 -9.37 7.75
CA TYR A 176 -12.37 -10.71 7.50
C TYR A 176 -11.48 -11.20 8.64
N CYS A 177 -10.60 -10.33 9.15
CA CYS A 177 -9.65 -10.63 10.21
C CYS A 177 -10.26 -10.62 11.62
N GLY A 178 -11.53 -10.22 11.76
CA GLY A 178 -12.21 -10.13 13.05
C GLY A 178 -11.65 -9.01 13.93
N ALA A 179 -11.01 -8.00 13.33
CA ALA A 179 -10.65 -6.78 14.04
C ALA A 179 -11.94 -6.05 14.42
N ALA A 180 -12.03 -5.56 15.65
CA ALA A 180 -13.14 -4.70 16.04
C ALA A 180 -13.14 -3.47 15.12
N GLN A 181 -14.22 -3.27 14.36
CA GLN A 181 -14.39 -2.03 13.60
C GLN A 181 -14.30 -0.86 14.60
N PRO A 182 -13.53 0.21 14.31
CA PRO A 182 -13.67 1.44 15.06
C PRO A 182 -15.14 1.80 15.01
N ALA A 183 -15.79 1.88 16.18
CA ALA A 183 -17.15 2.36 16.24
C ALA A 183 -17.16 3.72 15.54
N ASP A 184 -17.99 3.82 14.49
CA ASP A 184 -18.39 5.03 13.80
C ASP A 184 -18.19 6.24 14.73
N LEU A 185 -17.14 7.03 14.49
CA LEU A 185 -16.95 8.32 15.16
C LEU A 185 -18.02 9.22 14.57
N GLY A 186 -19.24 9.01 15.04
CA GLY A 186 -20.42 9.68 14.56
C GLY A 186 -20.27 11.18 14.76
N SER A 187 -20.38 11.87 13.63
CA SER A 187 -20.95 13.22 13.44
C SER A 187 -20.32 14.37 14.21
#